data_AF-A0A2U1QEM8-F1
#
_entry.id   AF-A0A2U1QEM8-F1
#
_cell.length_a   1.000
_cell.length_b   1.000
_cell.length_c   1.000
_cell.angle_alpha   90.00
_cell.angle_beta   90.00
_cell.angle_gamma   90.00
#
_symmetry.space_group_name_H-M   'P 1'
#
loop_
_entity.id
_entity.type
_entity.pdbx_description
1 polymer ?
#
loop_
_entity_poly.entity_id
_entity_poly.type
_entity_poly.pdbx_seq_one_letter_code
_entity_poly.pdbx_strand_id
1 'polypeptide(L)'
;MDREGEKWVAVKDLGDRMLFLGDNCGFSASAKDFPGCKGNCVFFTGQSREDDGAMKSRGVSVFDLETGNIGAIPNNSGYSQLFWPPPAWLHPNLAALEDGLDRLKI
;
A
#
# COMPACT_ATOMS: atom_id res chain seq x y z
N MET A 1 9.34 -15.90 -16.32
CA MET A 1 10.77 -15.81 -16.62
C MET A 1 11.48 -16.36 -15.40
N ASP A 2 11.89 -17.62 -15.43
CA ASP A 2 12.86 -18.17 -14.49
C ASP A 2 14.14 -18.32 -15.27
N ARG A 3 15.12 -17.46 -15.00
CA ARG A 3 16.47 -17.67 -15.52
C ARG A 3 17.07 -18.81 -14.71
N GLU A 4 17.28 -19.96 -15.34
CA GLU A 4 17.98 -21.08 -14.73
C GLU A 4 19.32 -20.59 -14.15
N GLY A 5 19.43 -20.59 -12.82
CA GLY A 5 20.62 -20.15 -12.08
C GLY A 5 20.43 -18.92 -11.18
N GLU A 6 19.31 -18.20 -11.27
CA GLU A 6 19.04 -17.08 -10.36
C GLU A 6 18.40 -17.59 -9.05
N LYS A 7 19.13 -17.46 -7.93
CA LYS A 7 18.65 -17.84 -6.60
C LYS A 7 17.98 -16.65 -5.93
N TRP A 8 16.73 -16.82 -5.54
CA TRP A 8 16.02 -15.85 -4.71
C TRP A 8 16.68 -15.75 -3.31
N VAL A 9 17.03 -14.53 -2.92
CA VAL A 9 17.57 -14.23 -1.58
C VAL A 9 16.49 -13.49 -0.79
N ALA A 10 16.14 -14.03 0.37
CA ALA A 10 15.20 -13.39 1.27
C ALA A 10 15.81 -12.12 1.88
N VAL A 11 15.19 -10.98 1.61
CA VAL A 11 15.54 -9.71 2.24
C VAL A 11 14.70 -9.56 3.51
N LYS A 12 15.36 -9.33 4.65
CA LYS A 12 14.71 -9.19 5.96
C LYS A 12 14.62 -7.74 6.45
N ASP A 13 15.34 -6.85 5.79
CA ASP A 13 15.43 -5.44 6.16
C ASP A 13 15.62 -4.60 4.89
N LEU A 14 14.75 -3.61 4.70
CA LEU A 14 14.81 -2.62 3.63
C LEU A 14 15.46 -1.30 4.11
N GLY A 15 15.81 -1.18 5.39
CA GLY A 15 16.41 0.00 5.98
C GLY A 15 15.49 1.21 5.90
N ASP A 16 15.96 2.29 5.26
CA ASP A 16 15.19 3.51 5.08
C ASP A 16 14.18 3.42 3.93
N ARG A 17 14.06 2.28 3.24
CA ARG A 17 13.19 2.14 2.08
C ARG A 17 11.77 1.73 2.46
N MET A 18 10.84 2.26 1.68
CA MET A 18 9.46 1.82 1.60
C MET A 18 9.25 1.14 0.25
N LEU A 19 8.50 0.05 0.21
CA LEU A 19 8.12 -0.63 -1.02
C LEU A 19 6.61 -0.51 -1.22
N PHE A 20 6.16 -0.13 -2.41
CA PHE A 20 4.75 -0.01 -2.76
C PHE A 20 4.42 -1.03 -3.83
N LEU A 21 3.38 -1.83 -3.61
CA LEU A 21 2.94 -2.92 -4.48
C LEU A 21 1.46 -2.73 -4.83
N GLY A 22 1.18 -2.44 -6.09
CA GLY A 22 -0.17 -2.46 -6.66
C GLY A 22 -0.35 -3.65 -7.60
N ASP A 23 -1.58 -3.84 -8.09
CA ASP A 23 -1.94 -4.95 -8.97
C ASP A 23 -1.01 -5.09 -10.19
N ASN A 24 -0.58 -3.96 -10.77
CA ASN A 24 0.22 -3.90 -12.00
C ASN A 24 1.50 -3.06 -11.88
N CYS A 25 1.88 -2.62 -10.68
CA CYS A 25 3.05 -1.74 -10.50
C CYS A 25 3.71 -1.97 -9.14
N GLY A 26 5.04 -1.84 -9.11
CA GLY A 26 5.80 -1.82 -7.86
C GLY A 26 6.89 -0.77 -7.93
N PHE A 27 7.05 0.02 -6.86
CA PHE A 27 8.13 0.99 -6.77
C PHE A 27 8.62 1.14 -5.33
N SER A 28 9.83 1.69 -5.17
CA SER A 28 10.41 1.96 -3.86
C SER A 28 10.75 3.43 -3.70
N ALA A 29 10.62 3.95 -2.48
CA ALA A 29 10.98 5.31 -2.12
C ALA A 29 11.74 5.34 -0.79
N SER A 30 12.52 6.40 -0.53
CA SER A 30 13.12 6.57 0.80
C SER A 30 12.07 7.14 1.76
N ALA A 31 11.95 6.57 2.96
CA ALA A 31 11.11 7.10 4.03
C ALA A 31 11.55 8.50 4.48
N LYS A 32 12.81 8.87 4.26
CA LYS A 32 13.32 10.20 4.61
C LYS A 32 12.70 11.32 3.77
N ASP A 33 12.22 10.99 2.58
CA ASP A 33 11.55 11.94 1.70
C ASP A 33 10.09 12.20 2.16
N PHE A 34 9.57 11.40 3.10
CA PHE A 34 8.18 11.45 3.57
C PHE A 34 8.13 11.57 5.11
N PRO A 35 8.07 12.80 5.65
CA PRO A 35 7.98 13.03 7.08
C PRO A 35 6.81 12.28 7.72
N GLY A 36 7.07 11.52 8.79
CA GLY A 36 6.06 10.72 9.48
C GLY A 36 5.90 9.29 8.96
N CYS A 37 6.71 8.87 7.98
CA CYS A 37 6.73 7.52 7.46
C CYS A 37 7.92 6.72 7.99
N LYS A 38 7.68 5.45 8.30
CA LYS A 38 8.72 4.49 8.71
C LYS A 38 9.28 3.80 7.46
N GLY A 39 10.60 3.63 7.42
CA GLY A 39 11.24 2.70 6.50
C GLY A 39 10.92 1.25 6.85
N ASN A 40 11.52 0.32 6.13
CA ASN A 40 11.38 -1.11 6.37
C ASN A 40 9.91 -1.60 6.32
N CYS A 41 9.12 -0.98 5.44
CA CYS A 41 7.69 -1.23 5.32
C CYS A 41 7.31 -1.52 3.86
N VAL A 42 6.36 -2.45 3.66
CA VAL A 42 5.78 -2.79 2.37
C VAL A 42 4.31 -2.39 2.38
N PHE A 43 3.94 -1.48 1.50
CA PHE A 43 2.58 -1.03 1.26
C PHE A 43 2.00 -1.81 0.09
N PHE A 44 0.80 -2.35 0.24
CA PHE A 44 0.16 -3.09 -0.83
C PHE A 44 -1.34 -2.87 -0.87
N THR A 45 -1.90 -2.87 -2.08
CA THR A 45 -3.33 -2.78 -2.30
C THR A 45 -3.87 -4.20 -2.47
N GLY A 46 -4.81 -4.60 -1.63
CA GLY A 46 -5.44 -5.92 -1.71
C GLY A 46 -6.96 -5.80 -1.82
N GLN A 47 -7.58 -6.70 -2.56
CA GLN A 47 -9.02 -6.92 -2.46
C GLN A 47 -9.29 -7.87 -1.30
N SER A 48 -9.81 -7.37 -0.18
CA SER A 48 -10.45 -8.26 0.79
C SER A 48 -11.81 -8.67 0.20
N ARG A 49 -11.89 -9.86 -0.40
CA ARG A 49 -13.17 -10.48 -0.74
C ARG A 49 -13.76 -11.03 0.57
N GLU A 50 -14.77 -10.37 1.11
CA GLU A 50 -15.64 -11.00 2.11
C GLU A 50 -16.64 -11.93 1.38
N ASP A 51 -17.08 -12.98 2.08
CA ASP A 51 -17.99 -14.04 1.59
C ASP A 51 -19.40 -13.50 1.22
N ASP A 52 -19.68 -12.23 1.51
CA ASP A 52 -20.96 -11.56 1.23
C ASP A 52 -21.02 -10.88 -0.16
N GLY A 53 -19.95 -10.96 -0.95
CA GLY A 53 -19.90 -10.38 -2.30
C GLY A 53 -19.83 -8.85 -2.33
N ALA A 54 -19.73 -8.18 -1.18
CA ALA A 54 -19.59 -6.73 -1.13
C ALA A 54 -18.11 -6.33 -1.27
N MET A 55 -17.79 -5.61 -2.36
CA MET A 55 -16.47 -5.03 -2.55
C MET A 55 -16.29 -3.85 -1.59
N LYS A 56 -15.62 -4.05 -0.43
CA LYS A 56 -15.15 -2.91 0.36
C LYS A 56 -14.09 -2.12 -0.41
N SER A 57 -14.02 -0.83 -0.08
CA SER A 57 -13.03 0.12 -0.58
C SER A 57 -11.63 -0.49 -0.61
N ARG A 58 -10.89 -0.24 -1.71
CA ARG A 58 -9.56 -0.79 -1.96
C ARG A 58 -8.56 -0.15 -0.99
N GLY A 59 -8.54 -0.64 0.25
CA GLY A 59 -7.67 -0.14 1.30
C GLY A 59 -6.21 -0.46 1.04
N VAL A 60 -5.32 0.41 1.50
CA VAL A 60 -3.88 0.12 1.54
C VAL A 60 -3.56 -0.58 2.84
N SER A 61 -2.91 -1.73 2.73
CA SER A 61 -2.33 -2.48 3.84
C SER A 61 -0.84 -2.21 3.92
N VAL A 62 -0.29 -2.22 5.14
CA VAL A 62 1.13 -2.10 5.41
C VAL A 62 1.62 -3.37 6.11
N PHE A 63 2.76 -3.87 5.64
CA PHE A 63 3.54 -4.91 6.29
C PHE A 63 4.82 -4.30 6.84
N ASP A 64 4.99 -4.37 8.16
CA ASP A 64 6.19 -3.90 8.84
C ASP A 64 7.17 -5.06 8.96
N LEU A 65 8.32 -4.97 8.27
CA LEU A 65 9.32 -6.05 8.28
C LEU A 65 10.03 -6.18 9.63
N GLU A 66 10.05 -5.12 10.45
CA GLU A 66 10.68 -5.18 11.78
C GLU A 66 9.84 -6.03 12.74
N THR A 67 8.52 -5.87 12.70
CA THR A 67 7.61 -6.58 13.62
C THR A 67 6.99 -7.84 13.00
N GLY A 68 7.03 -7.98 11.68
CA GLY A 68 6.38 -9.06 10.95
C GLY A 68 4.86 -8.97 10.93
N ASN A 69 4.28 -7.83 11.29
CA ASN A 69 2.83 -7.65 11.36
C ASN A 69 2.28 -7.03 10.08
N ILE A 70 1.08 -7.48 9.70
CA ILE A 70 0.26 -6.88 8.65
C ILE A 70 -0.86 -6.08 9.31
N GLY A 71 -1.05 -4.85 8.89
CA GLY A 71 -2.14 -4.00 9.37
C GLY A 71 -2.69 -3.09 8.27
N ALA A 72 -3.92 -2.60 8.47
CA ALA A 72 -4.43 -1.48 7.68
C ALA A 72 -3.74 -0.19 8.12
N ILE A 73 -3.59 0.75 7.20
CA ILE A 73 -3.07 2.07 7.55
C ILE A 73 -4.08 2.78 8.47
N PRO A 74 -3.68 3.24 9.68
CA PRO A 74 -4.57 4.03 10.52
C PRO A 74 -4.92 5.34 9.82
N ASN A 75 -6.19 5.72 9.84
CA ASN A 75 -6.74 6.90 9.13
C ASN A 75 -6.14 8.26 9.58
N ASN A 76 -5.31 8.26 10.62
CA ASN A 76 -4.65 9.44 11.21
C ASN A 76 -3.12 9.23 11.30
N SER A 77 -2.54 8.50 10.36
CA SER A 77 -1.09 8.31 10.30
C SER A 77 -0.47 9.17 9.19
N GLY A 78 0.83 9.48 9.28
CA GLY A 78 1.55 10.15 8.18
C GLY A 78 1.40 9.42 6.84
N TYR A 79 1.15 8.12 6.88
CA TYR A 79 0.83 7.32 5.70
C TYR A 79 -0.51 7.67 5.05
N SER A 80 -1.53 8.14 5.77
CA SER A 80 -2.79 8.57 5.16
C SER A 80 -2.59 9.76 4.21
N GLN A 81 -1.63 10.64 4.50
CA GLN A 81 -1.27 11.78 3.64
C GLN A 81 -0.52 11.35 2.37
N LEU A 82 0.21 10.23 2.40
CA LEU A 82 0.90 9.67 1.22
C LEU A 82 -0.10 9.23 0.12
N PHE A 83 -1.30 8.85 0.52
CA PHE A 83 -2.33 8.33 -0.38
C PHE A 83 -3.49 9.31 -0.58
N TRP A 84 -3.34 10.57 -0.16
CA TRP A 84 -4.38 11.59 -0.33
C TRP A 84 -3.85 12.84 -1.06
N PRO A 85 -4.49 13.27 -2.17
CA PRO A 85 -5.62 12.63 -2.83
C PRO A 85 -5.24 11.26 -3.43
N PRO A 86 -6.19 10.31 -3.61
CA PRO A 86 -5.90 8.94 -4.02
C PRO A 86 -5.13 8.92 -5.35
N PRO A 87 -3.91 8.37 -5.36
CA PRO A 87 -3.14 8.26 -6.59
C PRO A 87 -3.87 7.38 -7.61
N ALA A 88 -3.73 7.70 -8.91
CA ALA A 88 -4.38 6.93 -9.98
C ALA A 88 -4.01 5.43 -9.99
N TRP A 89 -2.86 5.06 -9.40
CA TRP A 89 -2.45 3.67 -9.25
C TRP A 89 -3.18 2.93 -8.12
N LEU A 90 -3.72 3.65 -7.14
CA LEU A 90 -4.53 3.12 -6.03
C LEU A 90 -5.99 2.93 -6.47
N HIS A 91 -6.51 3.86 -7.27
CA HIS A 91 -7.84 3.77 -7.88
C HIS A 91 -7.75 4.04 -9.40
N PRO A 92 -7.64 2.99 -10.23
CA PRO A 92 -7.60 3.17 -11.69
C PRO A 92 -8.95 3.61 -12.28
N ASN A 93 -10.03 3.65 -11.49
CA ASN A 93 -11.35 4.11 -11.91
C ASN A 93 -11.79 5.34 -11.09
N LEU A 94 -11.63 6.53 -11.69
CA LEU A 94 -11.98 7.83 -11.10
C LEU A 94 -13.48 7.96 -10.75
N ALA A 95 -14.38 7.28 -11.48
CA ALA A 95 -15.82 7.37 -11.22
C ALA A 95 -16.24 6.75 -9.87
N ALA A 96 -15.49 5.77 -9.37
CA ALA A 96 -15.74 5.17 -8.06
C ALA A 96 -15.13 5.97 -6.90
N LEU A 97 -14.18 6.87 -7.21
CA LEU A 97 -13.56 7.75 -6.23
C LEU A 97 -14.48 8.93 -5.88
N GLU A 98 -15.16 9.50 -6.87
CA GLU A 98 -16.16 10.57 -6.68
C GLU A 98 -17.33 10.11 -5.79
N ASP A 99 -17.87 8.90 -6.02
CA ASP A 99 -18.92 8.30 -5.16
C ASP A 99 -18.44 8.04 -3.72
N GLY A 100 -17.16 7.65 -3.55
CA GLY A 100 -16.55 7.45 -2.23
C GLY A 100 -16.33 8.76 -1.46
N LEU A 101 -15.97 9.84 -2.17
CA LEU A 101 -15.78 11.19 -1.63
C LEU A 101 -17.10 11.83 -1.18
N ASP A 102 -18.18 11.68 -1.94
CA ASP A 102 -19.51 12.19 -1.56
C ASP A 102 -20.06 11.51 -0.29
N ARG A 103 -19.59 10.29 0.01
CA ARG A 103 -19.93 9.54 1.22
C ARG A 103 -19.04 9.88 2.42
N LEU A 104 -17.80 10.33 2.19
CA LEU A 104 -16.97 10.98 3.20
C LEU A 104 -17.28 12.49 3.21
N LYS A 105 -18.42 12.87 3.78
CA LYS A 105 -18.64 14.27 4.15
C LYS A 105 -17.61 14.67 5.22
N ILE A 106 -16.50 15.26 4.79
CA ILE A 106 -15.60 16.06 5.61
C ILE A 106 -16.18 17.47 5.71
#